data_AF-A0A974PWB8-F1
#
_entry.id   AF-A0A974PWB8-F1
#
_cell.length_a   1.000
_cell.length_b   1.000
_cell.length_c   1.000
_cell.angle_alpha   90.00
_cell.angle_beta   90.00
_cell.angle_gamma   90.00
#
_symmetry.space_group_name_H-M   'P 1'
#
loop_
_entity.id
_entity.type
_entity.pdbx_description
1 polymer ?
#
loop_
_entity_poly.entity_id
_entity_poly.type
_entity_poly.pdbx_seq_one_letter_code
_entity_poly.pdbx_strand_id
1 'polypeptide(L)'
;MNELQLGLLGLGACAVVGVFAYNKWQERRHRQLVEQALPRAHADILLGDEDDLPAPPPAAAVDDAPTAPAEPEIAAVPPLRTRHGERIEPVLSTADDDCGGDEPVLLETVAEEAVAMPADAVPVAIPAAAMAPAAVPEPPRIPLPVGDGTPDGIVSPAIDYVAAFELVEPVSGGQILDSQRELLSRLAKPIGWAGYNDRSGLWERVAADGAYRRLRIGLLLADRRGPLGEADLLTFHGAMLNLADELLAVADMPPREPALDAAVALDHFCANVDIQIGINVVSKSQAFPGTKIRALAEAAGMVLDSSGRFVRCDDDGHVLYTLANLEAAGFAAEAMKTMSTHGLVFILDVPCVSHGDRVFAQMLDLARRMADTLNGVLVDDNRRPLTESMLDPFRRQIGQYQSQLAAKGLPAGGPLALRLFA
;
A
#
# COMPACT_ATOMS: atom_id res chain seq x y z
N MET A 1 -21.62 42.32 -34.01
CA MET A 1 -21.73 40.88 -33.73
C MET A 1 -23.09 40.65 -33.11
N ASN A 2 -23.77 39.54 -33.41
CA ASN A 2 -25.09 39.26 -32.82
C ASN A 2 -24.95 38.89 -31.34
N GLU A 3 -25.95 39.23 -30.53
CA GLU A 3 -26.02 38.86 -29.11
C GLU A 3 -25.93 37.34 -28.93
N LEU A 4 -26.56 36.57 -29.83
CA LEU A 4 -26.43 35.10 -29.89
C LEU A 4 -24.98 34.61 -30.07
N GLN A 5 -24.15 35.32 -30.83
CA GLN A 5 -22.73 34.97 -31.00
C GLN A 5 -21.92 35.30 -29.75
N LEU A 6 -22.27 36.40 -29.06
CA LEU A 6 -21.63 36.81 -27.82
C LEU A 6 -21.97 35.84 -26.67
N GLY A 7 -23.23 35.42 -26.58
CA GLY A 7 -23.68 34.40 -25.63
C GLY A 7 -23.06 33.02 -25.87
N LEU A 8 -22.92 32.61 -27.14
CA LEU A 8 -22.24 31.34 -27.49
C LEU A 8 -20.76 31.36 -27.10
N LEU A 9 -20.07 32.50 -27.31
CA LEU A 9 -18.69 32.71 -26.84
C LEU A 9 -18.57 32.65 -25.32
N GLY A 10 -19.49 33.29 -24.58
CA GLY A 10 -19.53 33.23 -23.12
C GLY A 10 -19.73 31.82 -22.59
N LEU A 11 -20.66 31.05 -23.17
CA LEU A 11 -20.91 29.66 -22.78
C LEU A 11 -19.69 28.76 -23.07
N GLY A 12 -19.06 28.93 -24.24
CA GLY A 12 -17.82 28.24 -24.59
C GLY A 12 -16.67 28.54 -23.62
N ALA A 13 -16.49 29.80 -23.24
CA ALA A 13 -15.48 30.19 -22.25
C ALA A 13 -15.74 29.57 -20.87
N CYS A 14 -16.99 29.58 -20.39
CA CYS A 14 -17.38 28.93 -19.14
C CYS A 14 -17.13 27.41 -19.16
N ALA A 15 -17.39 26.73 -20.29
CA ALA A 15 -17.10 25.30 -20.44
C ALA A 15 -15.59 25.00 -20.35
N VAL A 16 -14.75 25.79 -21.03
CA VAL A 16 -13.28 25.63 -20.98
C VAL A 16 -12.74 25.91 -19.57
N VAL A 17 -13.23 26.95 -18.89
CA VAL A 17 -12.85 27.24 -17.50
C VAL A 17 -13.29 26.13 -16.55
N GLY A 18 -14.49 25.57 -16.75
CA GLY A 18 -15.00 24.42 -15.97
C GLY A 18 -14.13 23.17 -16.14
N VAL A 19 -13.77 22.81 -17.38
CA VAL A 19 -12.88 21.67 -17.66
C VAL A 19 -11.48 21.91 -17.09
N PHE A 20 -10.93 23.13 -17.21
CA PHE A 20 -9.63 23.47 -16.64
C PHE A 20 -9.63 23.42 -15.10
N ALA A 21 -10.68 23.93 -14.45
CA ALA A 21 -10.86 23.86 -13.01
C ALA A 21 -11.01 22.41 -12.52
N TYR A 22 -11.78 21.58 -13.24
CA TYR A 22 -11.95 20.16 -12.93
C TYR A 22 -10.63 19.39 -13.07
N ASN A 23 -9.91 19.57 -14.17
CA ASN A 23 -8.62 18.91 -14.42
C ASN A 23 -7.57 19.35 -13.37
N LYS A 24 -7.51 20.64 -13.02
CA LYS A 24 -6.61 21.18 -11.98
C LYS A 24 -7.00 20.75 -10.56
N TRP A 25 -8.29 20.48 -10.31
CA TRP A 25 -8.75 19.84 -9.06
C TRP A 25 -8.35 18.36 -9.02
N GLN A 26 -8.46 17.65 -10.15
CA GLN A 26 -8.02 16.26 -10.28
C GLN A 26 -6.50 16.15 -10.09
N GLU A 27 -5.69 17.02 -10.70
CA GLU A 27 -4.24 17.11 -10.50
C GLU A 27 -3.88 17.34 -9.02
N ARG A 28 -4.57 18.27 -8.34
CA ARG A 28 -4.41 18.49 -6.89
C ARG A 28 -4.77 17.27 -6.06
N ARG A 29 -5.87 16.58 -6.39
CA ARG A 29 -6.29 15.36 -5.68
C ARG A 29 -5.30 14.21 -5.87
N HIS A 30 -4.70 14.06 -7.05
CA HIS A 30 -3.62 13.08 -7.26
C HIS A 30 -2.34 13.48 -6.54
N ARG A 31 -1.96 14.77 -6.46
CA ARG A 31 -0.85 15.20 -5.60
C ARG A 31 -1.09 14.88 -4.13
N GLN A 32 -2.28 15.14 -3.60
CA GLN A 32 -2.61 14.81 -2.21
C GLN A 32 -2.55 13.31 -1.92
N LEU A 33 -2.90 12.45 -2.89
CA LEU A 33 -2.71 11.00 -2.75
C LEU A 33 -1.23 10.59 -2.79
N VAL A 34 -0.39 11.25 -3.59
CA VAL A 34 1.07 11.02 -3.60
C VAL A 34 1.74 11.56 -2.33
N GLU A 35 1.27 12.70 -1.81
CA GLU A 35 1.71 13.30 -0.53
C GLU A 35 1.30 12.44 0.68
N GLN A 36 0.24 11.63 0.57
CA GLN A 36 -0.17 10.65 1.58
C GLN A 36 0.49 9.27 1.40
N ALA A 37 0.87 8.90 0.18
CA ALA A 37 1.63 7.68 -0.13
C ALA A 37 3.16 7.85 0.02
N LEU A 38 3.64 9.07 0.25
CA LEU A 38 5.00 9.35 0.67
C LEU A 38 5.15 8.97 2.16
N PRO A 39 5.89 7.91 2.53
CA PRO A 39 6.29 7.74 3.92
C PRO A 39 7.07 8.98 4.36
N ARG A 40 6.91 9.40 5.63
CA ARG A 40 7.73 10.47 6.19
C ARG A 40 9.19 10.17 5.91
N ALA A 41 9.85 11.07 5.18
CA ALA A 41 11.27 10.95 4.91
C ALA A 41 12.01 10.76 6.23
N HIS A 42 12.98 9.85 6.25
CA HIS A 42 13.87 9.73 7.41
C HIS A 42 14.57 11.07 7.63
N ALA A 43 14.92 11.38 8.88
CA ALA A 43 15.65 12.61 9.21
C ALA A 43 16.92 12.73 8.35
N ASP A 44 17.29 13.97 8.02
CA ASP A 44 18.34 14.25 7.04
C ASP A 44 19.73 13.88 7.58
N ILE A 45 20.22 12.71 7.19
CA ILE A 45 21.54 12.18 7.59
C ILE A 45 22.69 12.82 6.77
N LEU A 46 22.40 13.84 5.95
CA LEU A 46 23.40 14.72 5.32
C LEU A 46 23.37 16.16 5.86
N LEU A 47 22.45 16.49 6.78
CA LEU A 47 22.46 17.70 7.60
C LEU A 47 22.36 17.30 9.09
N GLY A 48 23.40 16.63 9.58
CA GLY A 48 23.67 16.55 11.01
C GLY A 48 24.24 17.88 11.51
N ASP A 49 23.98 18.22 12.78
CA ASP A 49 24.18 19.56 13.34
C ASP A 49 25.64 20.04 13.27
N GLU A 50 25.89 21.12 12.52
CA GLU A 50 27.17 21.85 12.49
C GLU A 50 27.32 22.80 13.71
N ASP A 51 27.14 22.30 14.94
CA ASP A 51 27.35 23.11 16.16
C ASP A 51 27.76 22.30 17.42
N ASP A 52 28.51 21.20 17.26
CA ASP A 52 29.20 20.54 18.39
C ASP A 52 30.53 19.85 18.02
N LEU A 53 31.44 20.62 17.39
CA LEU A 53 32.81 20.19 17.08
C LEU A 53 33.82 20.80 18.10
N PRO A 54 34.50 19.99 18.94
CA PRO A 54 35.42 20.51 19.94
C PRO A 54 36.64 21.19 19.31
N ALA A 55 36.92 22.41 19.75
CA ALA A 55 37.89 23.30 19.10
C ALA A 55 39.34 22.76 19.13
N PRO A 56 40.10 22.89 18.02
CA PRO A 56 41.49 22.43 17.95
C PRO A 56 42.45 23.34 18.74
N PRO A 57 43.49 22.78 19.40
CA PRO A 57 44.50 23.56 20.12
C PRO A 57 45.44 24.33 19.17
N PRO A 58 46.06 25.44 19.64
CA PRO A 58 46.86 26.33 18.79
C PRO A 58 48.22 25.74 18.38
N ALA A 59 48.72 26.19 17.23
CA ALA A 59 49.92 25.65 16.58
C ALA A 59 51.23 26.01 17.31
N ALA A 60 52.18 25.07 17.26
CA ALA A 60 53.60 25.26 17.51
C ALA A 60 54.39 24.82 16.26
N ALA A 61 55.57 25.39 16.04
CA ALA A 61 56.30 25.31 14.77
C ALA A 61 57.57 24.43 14.83
N VAL A 62 58.25 24.34 13.68
CA VAL A 62 59.70 24.18 13.41
C VAL A 62 59.99 23.08 12.37
N ASP A 63 61.04 23.35 11.59
CA ASP A 63 61.54 22.68 10.39
C ASP A 63 61.86 21.18 10.54
N ASP A 64 61.79 20.42 9.43
CA ASP A 64 63.01 20.17 8.62
C ASP A 64 62.71 19.67 7.19
N ALA A 65 63.72 19.72 6.32
CA ALA A 65 63.74 19.22 4.94
C ALA A 65 64.71 18.00 4.85
N PRO A 66 65.16 17.46 3.67
CA PRO A 66 64.83 17.79 2.27
C PRO A 66 64.65 16.58 1.31
N THR A 67 64.57 16.88 0.00
CA THR A 67 64.96 16.04 -1.18
C THR A 67 63.81 15.45 -2.02
N ALA A 68 63.79 15.81 -3.31
CA ALA A 68 62.91 15.28 -4.36
C ALA A 68 63.61 14.19 -5.21
N PRO A 69 62.92 13.54 -6.17
CA PRO A 69 63.17 13.99 -7.55
C PRO A 69 62.00 13.88 -8.57
N ALA A 70 62.07 14.78 -9.57
CA ALA A 70 61.63 14.65 -10.97
C ALA A 70 60.13 14.52 -11.35
N GLU A 71 59.69 15.46 -12.21
CA GLU A 71 58.47 15.41 -13.03
C GLU A 71 58.71 14.71 -14.40
N PRO A 72 57.67 14.58 -15.24
CA PRO A 72 57.84 15.09 -16.61
C PRO A 72 56.68 15.99 -17.12
N GLU A 73 57.07 17.24 -17.37
CA GLU A 73 56.53 18.25 -18.30
C GLU A 73 55.68 17.78 -19.51
N ILE A 74 54.62 18.55 -19.84
CA ILE A 74 54.09 18.66 -21.21
C ILE A 74 53.81 20.14 -21.57
N ALA A 75 54.72 20.71 -22.37
CA ALA A 75 54.60 21.74 -23.43
C ALA A 75 53.51 22.86 -23.39
N ALA A 76 53.91 24.09 -23.77
CA ALA A 76 53.04 25.28 -23.75
C ALA A 76 53.26 26.27 -24.93
N VAL A 77 52.18 26.96 -25.37
CA VAL A 77 52.15 28.29 -26.06
C VAL A 77 52.67 28.27 -27.54
N PRO A 78 52.16 29.06 -28.54
CA PRO A 78 51.80 30.50 -28.52
C PRO A 78 50.44 30.94 -29.18
N PRO A 79 50.06 32.25 -29.15
CA PRO A 79 48.69 32.75 -29.38
C PRO A 79 48.52 33.66 -30.63
N LEU A 80 47.36 34.36 -30.79
CA LEU A 80 47.24 35.76 -31.32
C LEU A 80 45.79 36.37 -31.32
N ARG A 81 45.67 37.66 -30.94
CA ARG A 81 44.70 38.72 -31.36
C ARG A 81 43.21 38.80 -30.88
N THR A 82 43.03 39.43 -29.70
CA THR A 82 42.32 40.73 -29.45
C THR A 82 40.94 41.10 -30.06
N ARG A 83 39.94 41.22 -29.16
CA ARG A 83 38.99 42.36 -28.89
C ARG A 83 38.15 43.03 -30.00
N HIS A 84 36.82 43.03 -29.82
CA HIS A 84 35.97 44.08 -29.18
C HIS A 84 34.66 43.40 -28.68
N GLY A 85 34.10 43.71 -27.49
CA GLY A 85 33.05 44.72 -27.25
C GLY A 85 31.63 44.08 -27.35
N GLU A 86 30.59 44.38 -26.56
CA GLU A 86 30.39 45.31 -25.44
C GLU A 86 29.02 45.01 -24.76
N ARG A 87 28.91 44.98 -23.42
CA ARG A 87 27.64 45.12 -22.67
C ARG A 87 27.88 45.54 -21.21
N ILE A 88 26.90 46.23 -20.63
CA ILE A 88 26.97 47.01 -19.38
C ILE A 88 25.90 46.52 -18.38
N GLU A 89 26.17 46.64 -17.08
CA GLU A 89 25.25 46.30 -15.98
C GLU A 89 24.26 47.44 -15.65
N PRO A 90 23.02 47.14 -15.23
CA PRO A 90 22.09 48.10 -14.64
C PRO A 90 21.91 47.91 -13.12
N VAL A 91 22.04 48.99 -12.35
CA VAL A 91 21.67 49.08 -10.92
C VAL A 91 20.42 49.95 -10.78
N LEU A 92 19.49 49.61 -9.88
CA LEU A 92 18.39 50.49 -9.46
C LEU A 92 18.08 50.37 -7.95
N SER A 93 17.62 51.49 -7.38
CA SER A 93 17.32 51.75 -5.97
C SER A 93 16.49 53.07 -5.92
N THR A 94 15.81 53.51 -4.85
CA THR A 94 15.79 53.05 -3.44
C THR A 94 14.46 52.34 -3.08
N ALA A 95 13.61 52.66 -2.08
CA ALA A 95 13.44 53.81 -1.19
C ALA A 95 12.70 53.47 0.13
N ASP A 96 12.69 54.45 1.03
CA ASP A 96 11.77 54.73 2.14
C ASP A 96 11.85 53.92 3.45
N ASP A 97 12.18 54.65 4.52
CA ASP A 97 12.09 54.32 5.95
C ASP A 97 10.64 54.21 6.47
N ASP A 98 10.42 53.51 7.61
CA ASP A 98 10.18 54.17 8.92
C ASP A 98 10.28 53.16 10.10
N CYS A 99 10.17 53.64 11.33
CA CYS A 99 10.60 53.02 12.58
C CYS A 99 9.56 52.14 13.30
N GLY A 100 10.04 51.28 14.21
CA GLY A 100 9.47 51.18 15.57
C GLY A 100 9.22 49.79 16.16
N GLY A 101 9.59 49.61 17.44
CA GLY A 101 8.90 48.67 18.35
C GLY A 101 9.73 47.54 18.98
N ASP A 102 10.24 47.81 20.19
CA ASP A 102 10.26 46.95 21.39
C ASP A 102 10.78 45.48 21.32
N GLU A 103 11.93 45.24 21.99
CA GLU A 103 12.18 43.99 22.72
C GLU A 103 11.24 43.89 23.96
N PRO A 104 11.09 42.71 24.59
CA PRO A 104 11.92 42.49 25.80
C PRO A 104 12.32 41.04 26.14
N VAL A 105 13.56 40.88 26.66
CA VAL A 105 13.94 40.16 27.92
C VAL A 105 13.48 38.67 28.04
N LEU A 106 14.33 37.64 27.90
CA LEU A 106 15.54 37.19 28.69
C LEU A 106 15.26 36.17 29.81
N LEU A 107 16.19 35.19 29.94
CA LEU A 107 16.53 34.39 31.16
C LEU A 107 15.48 33.36 31.66
N GLU A 108 15.81 32.20 32.26
CA GLU A 108 17.07 31.53 32.69
C GLU A 108 16.95 30.00 32.40
N THR A 109 18.00 29.28 31.96
CA THR A 109 18.96 28.41 32.71
C THR A 109 18.31 27.38 33.69
N VAL A 110 18.84 26.16 33.95
CA VAL A 110 20.23 25.70 34.20
C VAL A 110 20.47 24.24 33.72
N ALA A 111 21.75 23.90 33.44
CA ALA A 111 22.47 22.60 33.34
C ALA A 111 21.73 21.27 33.71
N GLU A 112 21.87 20.17 32.94
CA GLU A 112 23.02 19.20 32.92
C GLU A 112 23.18 18.40 34.24
N GLU A 113 23.56 17.12 34.28
CA GLU A 113 24.65 16.41 33.56
C GLU A 113 24.35 14.88 33.45
N ALA A 114 25.18 14.10 32.75
CA ALA A 114 25.00 12.64 32.53
C ALA A 114 26.12 11.77 33.14
N VAL A 115 25.82 10.50 33.48
CA VAL A 115 26.83 9.50 33.90
C VAL A 115 26.53 8.12 33.27
N ALA A 116 27.57 7.41 32.84
CA ALA A 116 27.50 6.18 32.04
C ALA A 116 27.58 4.86 32.86
N MET A 117 27.39 3.73 32.17
CA MET A 117 27.53 2.37 32.71
C MET A 117 29.00 1.92 32.86
N PRO A 118 29.26 0.99 33.79
CA PRO A 118 30.29 -0.05 33.66
C PRO A 118 29.68 -1.47 33.56
N ALA A 119 30.51 -2.49 33.31
CA ALA A 119 30.10 -3.88 33.02
C ALA A 119 30.78 -4.94 33.91
N ASP A 120 30.33 -6.20 33.74
CA ASP A 120 30.87 -7.49 34.22
C ASP A 120 30.92 -7.81 35.73
N ALA A 121 30.08 -8.78 36.14
CA ALA A 121 30.40 -9.75 37.20
C ALA A 121 29.57 -11.07 37.07
N VAL A 122 30.31 -12.17 36.95
CA VAL A 122 29.98 -13.63 37.00
C VAL A 122 28.69 -14.04 37.77
N PRO A 123 27.91 -15.03 37.28
CA PRO A 123 26.61 -15.42 37.88
C PRO A 123 26.73 -16.20 39.21
N VAL A 124 25.74 -15.98 40.09
CA VAL A 124 25.55 -16.72 41.36
C VAL A 124 24.20 -17.44 41.34
N ALA A 125 24.21 -18.76 41.55
CA ALA A 125 23.00 -19.58 41.65
C ALA A 125 22.56 -19.74 43.11
N ILE A 126 21.32 -19.35 43.42
CA ILE A 126 20.64 -19.53 44.72
C ILE A 126 19.26 -20.16 44.44
N PRO A 127 18.79 -21.12 45.26
CA PRO A 127 17.84 -22.13 44.79
C PRO A 127 16.38 -21.69 44.75
N ALA A 128 15.57 -22.45 44.01
CA ALA A 128 14.14 -22.23 43.89
C ALA A 128 13.41 -22.38 45.24
N ALA A 129 12.75 -21.30 45.66
CA ALA A 129 11.67 -21.31 46.65
C ALA A 129 10.39 -20.88 45.92
N ALA A 130 9.37 -21.74 45.90
CA ALA A 130 8.14 -21.46 45.17
C ALA A 130 7.28 -20.44 45.93
N MET A 131 7.14 -19.25 45.36
CA MET A 131 6.14 -18.26 45.79
C MET A 131 5.40 -17.79 44.54
N ALA A 132 4.15 -18.23 44.40
CA ALA A 132 3.35 -17.95 43.20
C ALA A 132 3.06 -16.45 43.12
N PRO A 133 3.28 -15.80 41.96
CA PRO A 133 2.81 -14.44 41.75
C PRO A 133 1.28 -14.43 41.84
N ALA A 134 0.73 -13.52 42.66
CA ALA A 134 -0.71 -13.33 42.71
C ALA A 134 -1.21 -12.94 41.30
N ALA A 135 -2.19 -13.66 40.78
CA ALA A 135 -2.69 -13.42 39.44
C ALA A 135 -3.30 -12.01 39.35
N VAL A 136 -2.66 -11.13 38.58
CA VAL A 136 -3.30 -9.92 38.09
C VAL A 136 -4.52 -10.38 37.30
N PRO A 137 -5.74 -9.87 37.60
CA PRO A 137 -6.93 -10.26 36.84
C PRO A 137 -6.74 -9.81 35.40
N GLU A 138 -6.55 -10.78 34.50
CA GLU A 138 -6.46 -10.51 33.07
C GLU A 138 -7.79 -9.85 32.61
N PRO A 139 -7.76 -8.76 31.82
CA PRO A 139 -8.98 -8.19 31.28
C PRO A 139 -9.76 -9.27 30.53
N PRO A 140 -11.11 -9.26 30.58
CA PRO A 140 -11.91 -10.37 30.08
C PRO A 140 -11.63 -10.60 28.60
N ARG A 141 -10.85 -11.64 28.31
CA ARG A 141 -10.63 -12.14 26.94
C ARG A 141 -12.00 -12.55 26.41
N ILE A 142 -12.58 -11.71 25.56
CA ILE A 142 -13.77 -12.07 24.78
C ILE A 142 -13.41 -13.36 24.04
N PRO A 143 -14.11 -14.48 24.28
CA PRO A 143 -13.84 -15.70 23.54
C PRO A 143 -14.15 -15.40 22.07
N LEU A 144 -13.13 -15.51 21.20
CA LEU A 144 -13.38 -15.54 19.76
C LEU A 144 -14.39 -16.68 19.51
N PRO A 145 -15.54 -16.41 18.86
CA PRO A 145 -16.57 -17.42 18.69
C PRO A 145 -15.99 -18.60 17.93
N VAL A 146 -16.11 -19.80 18.51
CA VAL A 146 -15.70 -21.03 17.84
C VAL A 146 -16.49 -21.13 16.54
N GLY A 147 -15.78 -21.17 15.41
CA GLY A 147 -16.40 -21.11 14.08
C GLY A 147 -17.52 -22.13 13.93
N ASP A 148 -18.70 -21.66 13.52
CA ASP A 148 -19.96 -22.42 13.51
C ASP A 148 -20.09 -23.42 12.34
N GLY A 149 -18.96 -23.80 11.77
CA GLY A 149 -18.83 -24.64 10.58
C GLY A 149 -18.93 -23.88 9.26
N THR A 150 -19.18 -22.57 9.26
CA THR A 150 -19.22 -21.78 8.02
C THR A 150 -17.84 -21.65 7.37
N PRO A 151 -17.67 -21.92 6.06
CA PRO A 151 -16.40 -21.70 5.37
C PRO A 151 -16.00 -20.22 5.34
N ASP A 152 -14.77 -19.93 5.75
CA ASP A 152 -14.18 -18.58 5.85
C ASP A 152 -14.27 -17.75 4.55
N GLY A 153 -14.21 -18.42 3.39
CA GLY A 153 -14.36 -17.82 2.06
C GLY A 153 -15.80 -17.38 1.72
N ILE A 154 -16.73 -17.52 2.65
CA ILE A 154 -18.13 -17.12 2.50
C ILE A 154 -18.49 -16.07 3.55
N VAL A 155 -18.42 -16.44 4.84
CA VAL A 155 -18.67 -15.59 6.00
C VAL A 155 -17.79 -16.10 7.15
N SER A 156 -17.18 -15.20 7.92
CA SER A 156 -16.39 -15.54 9.11
C SER A 156 -16.44 -14.44 10.17
N PRO A 157 -16.75 -14.74 11.44
CA PRO A 157 -16.83 -13.73 12.51
C PRO A 157 -15.46 -13.11 12.86
N ALA A 158 -14.36 -13.54 12.24
CA ALA A 158 -13.06 -12.90 12.34
C ALA A 158 -12.96 -11.60 11.49
N ILE A 159 -13.76 -11.48 10.41
CA ILE A 159 -13.72 -10.34 9.48
C ILE A 159 -15.09 -9.77 9.10
N ASP A 160 -16.20 -10.41 9.50
CA ASP A 160 -17.57 -10.02 9.17
C ASP A 160 -18.39 -9.66 10.41
N TYR A 161 -19.25 -8.65 10.30
CA TYR A 161 -20.44 -8.52 11.15
C TYR A 161 -21.46 -9.57 10.70
N VAL A 162 -21.55 -10.68 11.43
CA VAL A 162 -22.39 -11.83 11.08
C VAL A 162 -23.77 -11.72 11.72
N ALA A 163 -24.81 -11.57 10.90
CA ALA A 163 -26.18 -11.79 11.30
C ALA A 163 -26.55 -13.28 11.11
N ALA A 164 -27.12 -13.89 12.14
CA ALA A 164 -27.46 -15.31 12.20
C ALA A 164 -28.99 -15.50 12.16
N PHE A 165 -29.50 -16.19 11.14
CA PHE A 165 -30.95 -16.37 10.95
C PHE A 165 -31.35 -17.83 11.12
N GLU A 166 -32.49 -18.07 11.78
CA GLU A 166 -33.20 -19.35 11.82
C GLU A 166 -34.65 -19.16 11.36
N LEU A 167 -35.07 -19.91 10.34
CA LEU A 167 -36.35 -19.78 9.63
C LEU A 167 -37.31 -20.93 10.00
N VAL A 168 -38.60 -20.60 10.17
CA VAL A 168 -39.64 -21.59 10.52
C VAL A 168 -39.84 -22.65 9.43
N GLU A 169 -39.68 -22.28 8.15
CA GLU A 169 -39.74 -23.17 6.99
C GLU A 169 -38.54 -22.95 6.05
N PRO A 170 -38.17 -23.91 5.18
CA PRO A 170 -37.05 -23.75 4.26
C PRO A 170 -37.44 -22.79 3.13
N VAL A 171 -36.76 -21.65 3.03
CA VAL A 171 -36.99 -20.66 1.95
C VAL A 171 -35.99 -20.88 0.82
N SER A 172 -36.44 -20.66 -0.43
CA SER A 172 -35.57 -20.76 -1.62
C SER A 172 -34.44 -19.73 -1.61
N GLY A 173 -33.24 -20.13 -2.03
CA GLY A 173 -32.09 -19.23 -2.11
C GLY A 173 -32.30 -18.06 -3.08
N GLY A 174 -33.08 -18.26 -4.15
CA GLY A 174 -33.47 -17.18 -5.06
C GLY A 174 -34.23 -16.07 -4.34
N GLN A 175 -35.29 -16.42 -3.59
CA GLN A 175 -36.05 -15.46 -2.79
C GLN A 175 -35.20 -14.77 -1.73
N ILE A 176 -34.32 -15.51 -1.03
CA ILE A 176 -33.40 -14.96 -0.02
C ILE A 176 -32.45 -13.92 -0.64
N LEU A 177 -31.93 -14.17 -1.84
CA LEU A 177 -30.99 -13.29 -2.53
C LEU A 177 -31.65 -12.15 -3.31
N ASP A 178 -32.92 -12.28 -3.69
CA ASP A 178 -33.73 -11.23 -4.33
C ASP A 178 -34.27 -10.23 -3.29
N SER A 179 -34.65 -10.70 -2.10
CA SER A 179 -35.09 -9.86 -0.98
C SER A 179 -34.02 -8.86 -0.55
N GLN A 180 -34.46 -7.64 -0.21
CA GLN A 180 -33.66 -6.47 0.20
C GLN A 180 -32.50 -6.07 -0.77
N ARG A 181 -32.35 -6.73 -1.94
CA ARG A 181 -31.20 -6.59 -2.84
C ARG A 181 -30.91 -5.13 -3.23
N GLU A 182 -31.93 -4.35 -3.56
CA GLU A 182 -31.74 -2.96 -4.03
C GLU A 182 -31.15 -2.04 -2.96
N LEU A 183 -31.44 -2.31 -1.68
CA LEU A 183 -30.90 -1.55 -0.55
C LEU A 183 -29.51 -2.07 -0.19
N LEU A 184 -29.33 -3.40 -0.13
CA LEU A 184 -28.04 -4.03 0.17
C LEU A 184 -26.98 -3.76 -0.92
N SER A 185 -27.36 -3.60 -2.19
CA SER A 185 -26.44 -3.23 -3.27
C SER A 185 -25.89 -1.79 -3.20
N ARG A 186 -26.32 -1.00 -2.21
CA ARG A 186 -25.86 0.39 -2.00
C ARG A 186 -24.78 0.50 -0.92
N LEU A 187 -24.54 -0.55 -0.14
CA LEU A 187 -23.50 -0.58 0.88
C LEU A 187 -22.10 -0.54 0.23
N ALA A 188 -21.14 0.10 0.88
CA ALA A 188 -19.77 0.17 0.37
C ALA A 188 -18.99 -1.14 0.57
N LYS A 189 -19.45 -2.00 1.48
CA LYS A 189 -18.81 -3.27 1.87
C LYS A 189 -19.53 -4.49 1.27
N PRO A 190 -18.79 -5.53 0.82
CA PRO A 190 -19.39 -6.73 0.27
C PRO A 190 -20.11 -7.57 1.34
N ILE A 191 -21.10 -8.34 0.91
CA ILE A 191 -21.91 -9.22 1.77
C ILE A 191 -21.68 -10.68 1.41
N GLY A 192 -21.27 -11.48 2.39
CA GLY A 192 -21.25 -12.93 2.33
C GLY A 192 -22.61 -13.54 2.70
N TRP A 193 -23.04 -14.55 1.95
CA TRP A 193 -24.29 -15.28 2.19
C TRP A 193 -24.01 -16.78 2.26
N ALA A 194 -24.01 -17.33 3.47
CA ALA A 194 -23.94 -18.77 3.71
C ALA A 194 -25.31 -19.31 4.12
N GLY A 195 -25.68 -20.47 3.57
CA GLY A 195 -26.87 -21.22 3.96
C GLY A 195 -26.50 -22.64 4.35
N TYR A 196 -27.11 -23.16 5.41
CA TYR A 196 -26.89 -24.55 5.81
C TYR A 196 -27.79 -25.47 4.97
N ASN A 197 -27.19 -26.37 4.20
CA ASN A 197 -27.91 -27.32 3.37
C ASN A 197 -28.15 -28.61 4.16
N ASP A 198 -29.37 -28.77 4.67
CA ASP A 198 -29.77 -29.92 5.51
C ASP A 198 -29.65 -31.30 4.79
N ARG A 199 -29.37 -31.33 3.47
CA ARG A 199 -29.11 -32.58 2.71
C ARG A 199 -27.64 -32.99 2.72
N SER A 200 -26.71 -32.03 2.66
CA SER A 200 -25.26 -32.28 2.70
C SER A 200 -24.70 -32.23 4.14
N GLY A 201 -25.41 -31.58 5.06
CA GLY A 201 -24.95 -31.35 6.42
C GLY A 201 -23.89 -30.25 6.54
N LEU A 202 -23.73 -29.43 5.50
CA LEU A 202 -22.68 -28.41 5.37
C LEU A 202 -23.26 -27.02 5.11
N TRP A 203 -22.50 -26.00 5.51
CA TRP A 203 -22.69 -24.63 5.07
C TRP A 203 -22.13 -24.45 3.65
N GLU A 204 -22.93 -23.88 2.75
CA GLU A 204 -22.58 -23.57 1.36
C GLU A 204 -22.92 -22.11 1.04
N ARG A 205 -22.42 -21.56 -0.08
CA ARG A 205 -22.91 -20.26 -0.55
C ARG A 205 -24.37 -20.43 -0.95
N VAL A 206 -25.23 -19.49 -0.57
CA VAL A 206 -26.66 -19.56 -0.91
C VAL A 206 -26.83 -19.68 -2.43
N ALA A 207 -27.18 -20.88 -2.90
CA ALA A 207 -27.49 -21.17 -4.29
C ALA A 207 -28.98 -20.92 -4.57
N ALA A 208 -29.31 -20.37 -5.75
CA ALA A 208 -30.66 -19.91 -6.07
C ALA A 208 -31.73 -21.03 -6.08
N ASP A 209 -31.32 -22.26 -6.41
CA ASP A 209 -32.10 -23.50 -6.41
C ASP A 209 -32.05 -24.26 -5.08
N GLY A 210 -31.21 -23.82 -4.14
CA GLY A 210 -31.17 -24.36 -2.78
C GLY A 210 -32.37 -23.90 -1.94
N ALA A 211 -32.60 -24.59 -0.82
CA ALA A 211 -33.62 -24.24 0.16
C ALA A 211 -33.03 -24.34 1.57
N TYR A 212 -33.18 -23.29 2.38
CA TYR A 212 -32.40 -23.09 3.59
C TYR A 212 -33.28 -22.74 4.80
N ARG A 213 -32.99 -23.37 5.94
CA ARG A 213 -33.59 -23.07 7.25
C ARG A 213 -32.70 -22.23 8.16
N ARG A 214 -31.40 -22.20 7.91
CA ARG A 214 -30.40 -21.48 8.71
C ARG A 214 -29.46 -20.73 7.78
N LEU A 215 -29.23 -19.45 8.06
CA LEU A 215 -28.36 -18.57 7.27
C LEU A 215 -27.31 -17.90 8.16
N ARG A 216 -26.19 -17.52 7.55
CA ARG A 216 -25.24 -16.51 8.04
C ARG A 216 -25.07 -15.45 6.96
N ILE A 217 -25.32 -14.20 7.32
CA ILE A 217 -25.20 -13.05 6.43
C ILE A 217 -24.12 -12.15 7.02
N GLY A 218 -22.94 -12.13 6.40
CA GLY A 218 -21.76 -11.41 6.88
C GLY A 218 -21.53 -10.13 6.11
N LEU A 219 -21.50 -8.99 6.78
CA LEU A 219 -21.05 -7.71 6.21
C LEU A 219 -19.57 -7.49 6.56
N LEU A 220 -18.73 -7.31 5.55
CA LEU A 220 -17.28 -7.20 5.75
C LEU A 220 -16.89 -5.97 6.60
N LEU A 221 -16.12 -6.18 7.67
CA LEU A 221 -15.75 -5.15 8.66
C LEU A 221 -14.70 -4.15 8.16
N ALA A 222 -13.79 -4.55 7.27
CA ALA A 222 -12.76 -3.69 6.69
C ALA A 222 -12.29 -4.21 5.33
N ASP A 223 -11.78 -3.32 4.49
CA ASP A 223 -11.03 -3.66 3.26
C ASP A 223 -10.04 -2.51 2.96
N ARG A 224 -9.27 -2.60 1.87
CA ARG A 224 -8.33 -1.54 1.41
C ARG A 224 -8.92 -0.11 1.24
N ARG A 225 -10.24 0.07 1.39
CA ARG A 225 -10.95 1.36 1.27
C ARG A 225 -11.29 1.98 2.63
N GLY A 226 -10.97 1.32 3.75
CA GLY A 226 -11.25 1.78 5.12
C GLY A 226 -12.03 0.77 5.98
N PRO A 227 -12.42 1.13 7.22
CA PRO A 227 -13.32 0.33 8.05
C PRO A 227 -14.78 0.42 7.57
N LEU A 228 -15.65 -0.45 8.08
CA LEU A 228 -17.10 -0.34 8.00
C LEU A 228 -17.59 0.89 8.79
N GLY A 229 -18.35 1.77 8.11
CA GLY A 229 -18.94 2.96 8.73
C GLY A 229 -20.27 2.68 9.44
N GLU A 230 -20.58 3.47 10.48
CA GLU A 230 -21.82 3.34 11.25
C GLU A 230 -23.09 3.44 10.37
N ALA A 231 -23.10 4.33 9.38
CA ALA A 231 -24.25 4.52 8.48
C ALA A 231 -24.54 3.27 7.62
N ASP A 232 -23.50 2.58 7.15
CA ASP A 232 -23.62 1.33 6.39
C ASP A 232 -24.07 0.19 7.33
N LEU A 233 -23.51 0.10 8.54
CA LEU A 233 -23.92 -0.88 9.54
C LEU A 233 -25.37 -0.69 10.00
N LEU A 234 -25.82 0.55 10.19
CA LEU A 234 -27.23 0.86 10.48
C LEU A 234 -28.16 0.48 9.32
N THR A 235 -27.73 0.77 8.09
CA THR A 235 -28.48 0.43 6.87
C THR A 235 -28.60 -1.09 6.71
N PHE A 236 -27.52 -1.84 6.93
CA PHE A 236 -27.51 -3.30 6.95
C PHE A 236 -28.37 -3.88 8.07
N HIS A 237 -28.24 -3.38 9.30
CA HIS A 237 -29.01 -3.88 10.45
C HIS A 237 -30.52 -3.68 10.24
N GLY A 238 -30.95 -2.52 9.69
CA GLY A 238 -32.33 -2.30 9.28
C GLY A 238 -32.80 -3.25 8.17
N ALA A 239 -31.94 -3.54 7.19
CA ALA A 239 -32.21 -4.53 6.14
C ALA A 239 -32.39 -5.95 6.71
N MET A 240 -31.56 -6.34 7.68
CA MET A 240 -31.65 -7.65 8.33
C MET A 240 -32.92 -7.82 9.17
N LEU A 241 -33.39 -6.76 9.83
CA LEU A 241 -34.70 -6.78 10.51
C LEU A 241 -35.86 -6.94 9.51
N ASN A 242 -35.88 -6.14 8.43
CA ASN A 242 -36.90 -6.27 7.38
C ASN A 242 -36.88 -7.67 6.73
N LEU A 243 -35.69 -8.23 6.50
CA LEU A 243 -35.50 -9.58 5.96
C LEU A 243 -36.01 -10.65 6.95
N ALA A 244 -35.86 -10.45 8.26
CA ALA A 244 -36.37 -11.37 9.27
C ALA A 244 -37.90 -11.39 9.30
N ASP A 245 -38.53 -10.22 9.24
CA ASP A 245 -39.99 -10.08 9.12
C ASP A 245 -40.53 -10.68 7.80
N GLU A 246 -39.86 -10.44 6.67
CA GLU A 246 -40.25 -10.95 5.34
C GLU A 246 -40.14 -12.48 5.25
N LEU A 247 -39.10 -13.08 5.85
CA LEU A 247 -38.82 -14.52 5.79
C LEU A 247 -39.38 -15.32 6.98
N LEU A 248 -40.11 -14.67 7.91
CA LEU A 248 -40.59 -15.26 9.16
C LEU A 248 -39.46 -15.96 9.94
N ALA A 249 -38.36 -15.23 10.13
CA ALA A 249 -37.13 -15.71 10.73
C ALA A 249 -36.86 -15.06 12.10
N VAL A 250 -36.12 -15.76 12.96
CA VAL A 250 -35.45 -15.15 14.11
C VAL A 250 -34.04 -14.76 13.66
N ALA A 251 -33.70 -13.47 13.75
CA ALA A 251 -32.36 -12.96 13.51
C ALA A 251 -31.65 -12.62 14.83
N ASP A 252 -30.52 -13.27 15.09
CA ASP A 252 -29.54 -12.87 16.11
C ASP A 252 -28.44 -12.02 15.45
N MET A 253 -28.04 -10.94 16.13
CA MET A 253 -27.14 -9.91 15.58
C MET A 253 -26.26 -9.32 16.68
N PRO A 254 -24.92 -9.26 16.49
CA PRO A 254 -24.02 -8.67 17.46
C PRO A 254 -24.32 -7.19 17.77
N PRO A 255 -23.94 -6.68 18.96
CA PRO A 255 -24.02 -5.24 19.26
C PRO A 255 -23.19 -4.44 18.25
N ARG A 256 -23.68 -3.26 17.86
CA ARG A 256 -23.10 -2.47 16.78
C ARG A 256 -21.82 -1.74 17.19
N GLU A 257 -21.77 -1.23 18.41
CA GLU A 257 -20.66 -0.41 18.91
C GLU A 257 -19.35 -1.22 18.96
N PRO A 258 -19.27 -2.44 19.55
CA PRO A 258 -18.06 -3.26 19.51
C PRO A 258 -17.69 -3.75 18.11
N ALA A 259 -18.65 -3.84 17.18
CA ALA A 259 -18.38 -4.21 15.79
C ALA A 259 -17.71 -3.06 15.01
N LEU A 260 -18.04 -1.81 15.34
CA LEU A 260 -17.36 -0.62 14.78
C LEU A 260 -15.95 -0.47 15.36
N ASP A 261 -15.77 -0.71 16.65
CA ASP A 261 -14.43 -0.78 17.27
C ASP A 261 -13.57 -1.89 16.61
N ALA A 262 -14.15 -3.07 16.37
CA ALA A 262 -13.49 -4.16 15.67
C ALA A 262 -13.16 -3.83 14.21
N ALA A 263 -14.05 -3.12 13.50
CA ALA A 263 -13.81 -2.65 12.14
C ALA A 263 -12.61 -1.69 12.06
N VAL A 264 -12.53 -0.71 12.97
CA VAL A 264 -11.41 0.24 13.05
C VAL A 264 -10.09 -0.48 13.43
N ALA A 265 -10.15 -1.43 14.36
CA ALA A 265 -8.98 -2.22 14.75
C ALA A 265 -8.49 -3.15 13.63
N LEU A 266 -9.40 -3.68 12.81
CA LEU A 266 -9.08 -4.53 11.65
C LEU A 266 -8.51 -3.69 10.50
N ASP A 267 -9.09 -2.53 10.20
CA ASP A 267 -8.58 -1.58 9.21
C ASP A 267 -7.15 -1.13 9.53
N HIS A 268 -6.90 -0.71 10.78
CA HIS A 268 -5.54 -0.39 11.24
C HIS A 268 -4.59 -1.60 11.15
N PHE A 269 -5.06 -2.83 11.36
CA PHE A 269 -4.21 -4.01 11.15
C PHE A 269 -3.91 -4.21 9.66
N CYS A 270 -4.91 -4.14 8.79
CA CYS A 270 -4.76 -4.25 7.34
C CYS A 270 -3.75 -3.21 6.81
N ALA A 271 -3.91 -1.94 7.15
CA ALA A 271 -3.01 -0.86 6.72
C ALA A 271 -1.54 -1.04 7.17
N ASN A 272 -1.28 -1.82 8.23
CA ASN A 272 0.09 -2.12 8.70
C ASN A 272 0.73 -3.32 7.99
N VAL A 273 -0.05 -4.17 7.31
CA VAL A 273 0.44 -5.36 6.58
C VAL A 273 0.18 -5.31 5.07
N ASP A 274 -0.57 -4.31 4.60
CA ASP A 274 -0.89 -4.09 3.19
C ASP A 274 0.34 -3.57 2.42
N ILE A 275 1.14 -4.51 1.92
CA ILE A 275 2.39 -4.21 1.23
C ILE A 275 2.43 -4.94 -0.10
N GLN A 276 2.70 -4.17 -1.15
CA GLN A 276 2.98 -4.66 -2.49
C GLN A 276 4.47 -4.45 -2.80
N ILE A 277 5.07 -5.39 -3.52
CA ILE A 277 6.50 -5.35 -3.86
C ILE A 277 6.64 -5.21 -5.38
N GLY A 278 7.16 -4.05 -5.79
CA GLY A 278 7.50 -3.74 -7.17
C GLY A 278 8.89 -4.28 -7.57
N ILE A 279 9.00 -4.76 -8.81
CA ILE A 279 10.29 -4.87 -9.52
C ILE A 279 10.11 -4.24 -10.90
N ASN A 280 10.89 -3.20 -11.17
CA ASN A 280 10.86 -2.51 -12.46
C ASN A 280 11.89 -3.11 -13.42
N VAL A 281 11.54 -3.24 -14.69
CA VAL A 281 12.48 -3.55 -15.78
C VAL A 281 12.44 -2.40 -16.78
N VAL A 282 13.54 -1.66 -16.89
CA VAL A 282 13.65 -0.47 -17.75
C VAL A 282 14.62 -0.69 -18.90
N SER A 283 14.38 -0.06 -20.05
CA SER A 283 15.24 -0.19 -21.23
C SER A 283 16.57 0.54 -21.07
N LYS A 284 17.65 -0.07 -21.60
CA LYS A 284 18.97 0.57 -21.75
C LYS A 284 19.02 1.59 -22.89
N SER A 285 18.16 1.47 -23.91
CA SER A 285 18.22 2.30 -25.12
C SER A 285 16.98 2.21 -26.03
N GLN A 286 16.57 1.01 -26.44
CA GLN A 286 15.47 0.81 -27.38
C GLN A 286 14.17 0.40 -26.65
N ALA A 287 13.05 1.04 -26.98
CA ALA A 287 11.74 0.67 -26.46
C ALA A 287 11.42 -0.82 -26.73
N PHE A 288 10.91 -1.51 -25.72
CA PHE A 288 10.53 -2.91 -25.75
C PHE A 288 9.31 -3.12 -26.66
N PRO A 289 9.38 -3.94 -27.73
CA PRO A 289 8.23 -4.20 -28.59
C PRO A 289 7.14 -5.00 -27.87
N GLY A 290 5.87 -4.58 -27.99
CA GLY A 290 4.73 -5.25 -27.37
C GLY A 290 4.63 -6.74 -27.73
N THR A 291 4.95 -7.11 -28.96
CA THR A 291 4.96 -8.50 -29.43
C THR A 291 5.92 -9.39 -28.66
N LYS A 292 7.09 -8.87 -28.26
CA LYS A 292 8.06 -9.61 -27.43
C LYS A 292 7.58 -9.72 -25.98
N ILE A 293 7.06 -8.63 -25.41
CA ILE A 293 6.51 -8.61 -24.04
C ILE A 293 5.40 -9.65 -23.91
N ARG A 294 4.44 -9.63 -24.84
CA ARG A 294 3.33 -10.59 -24.93
C ARG A 294 3.84 -12.03 -25.01
N ALA A 295 4.77 -12.33 -25.93
CA ALA A 295 5.28 -13.69 -26.11
C ALA A 295 6.01 -14.21 -24.86
N LEU A 296 6.75 -13.36 -24.14
CA LEU A 296 7.43 -13.74 -22.89
C LEU A 296 6.46 -13.92 -21.71
N ALA A 297 5.39 -13.12 -21.64
CA ALA A 297 4.35 -13.24 -20.63
C ALA A 297 3.50 -14.51 -20.84
N GLU A 298 3.01 -14.74 -22.06
CA GLU A 298 2.23 -15.93 -22.43
C GLU A 298 3.05 -17.22 -22.24
N ALA A 299 4.34 -17.22 -22.61
CA ALA A 299 5.26 -18.35 -22.38
C ALA A 299 5.56 -18.62 -20.90
N ALA A 300 5.31 -17.65 -20.00
CA ALA A 300 5.42 -17.82 -18.56
C ALA A 300 4.09 -18.20 -17.88
N GLY A 301 3.04 -18.47 -18.67
CA GLY A 301 1.70 -18.79 -18.15
C GLY A 301 0.94 -17.56 -17.63
N MET A 302 1.28 -16.35 -18.09
CA MET A 302 0.52 -15.15 -17.76
C MET A 302 -0.57 -14.87 -18.81
N VAL A 303 -1.74 -14.40 -18.36
CA VAL A 303 -2.88 -14.04 -19.22
C VAL A 303 -3.12 -12.53 -19.14
N LEU A 304 -3.46 -11.88 -20.25
CA LEU A 304 -3.82 -10.46 -20.27
C LEU A 304 -5.25 -10.27 -19.73
N ASP A 305 -5.42 -9.50 -18.65
CA ASP A 305 -6.73 -9.21 -18.07
C ASP A 305 -7.41 -7.98 -18.72
N SER A 306 -8.67 -7.73 -18.33
CA SER A 306 -9.49 -6.62 -18.85
C SER A 306 -9.06 -5.23 -18.35
N SER A 307 -8.16 -5.13 -17.38
CA SER A 307 -7.56 -3.87 -16.92
C SER A 307 -6.29 -3.48 -17.69
N GLY A 308 -5.77 -4.39 -18.52
CA GLY A 308 -4.60 -4.15 -19.36
C GLY A 308 -3.26 -4.47 -18.70
N ARG A 309 -3.24 -5.43 -17.76
CA ARG A 309 -2.02 -6.01 -17.20
C ARG A 309 -2.01 -7.53 -17.44
N PHE A 310 -0.82 -8.12 -17.57
CA PHE A 310 -0.69 -9.57 -17.55
C PHE A 310 -0.76 -10.05 -16.10
N VAL A 311 -1.55 -11.07 -15.82
CA VAL A 311 -1.67 -11.71 -14.49
C VAL A 311 -1.12 -13.14 -14.56
N ARG A 312 -0.32 -13.53 -13.56
CA ARG A 312 0.01 -14.94 -13.31
C ARG A 312 -0.92 -15.41 -12.19
N CYS A 313 -1.74 -16.42 -12.46
CA CYS A 313 -2.54 -17.08 -11.43
C CYS A 313 -1.90 -18.40 -10.95
N ASP A 314 -2.35 -18.93 -9.82
CA ASP A 314 -2.17 -20.34 -9.44
C ASP A 314 -3.15 -21.27 -10.17
N ASP A 315 -3.17 -22.55 -9.81
CA ASP A 315 -4.05 -23.57 -10.42
C ASP A 315 -5.52 -23.44 -9.98
N ASP A 316 -5.80 -22.76 -8.87
CA ASP A 316 -7.15 -22.43 -8.37
C ASP A 316 -7.70 -21.12 -8.98
N GLY A 317 -6.83 -20.30 -9.58
CA GLY A 317 -7.15 -19.06 -10.28
C GLY A 317 -6.79 -17.77 -9.53
N HIS A 318 -6.23 -17.83 -8.33
CA HIS A 318 -5.83 -16.65 -7.55
C HIS A 318 -4.60 -15.98 -8.16
N VAL A 319 -4.55 -14.65 -8.16
CA VAL A 319 -3.43 -13.89 -8.74
C VAL A 319 -2.19 -13.97 -7.83
N LEU A 320 -1.10 -14.51 -8.36
CA LEU A 320 0.21 -14.63 -7.70
C LEU A 320 1.07 -13.38 -7.88
N TYR A 321 1.06 -12.78 -9.07
CA TYR A 321 1.67 -11.48 -9.35
C TYR A 321 1.16 -10.94 -10.68
N THR A 322 1.34 -9.63 -10.89
CA THR A 322 0.97 -8.94 -12.14
C THR A 322 2.20 -8.36 -12.84
N LEU A 323 2.06 -8.11 -14.13
CA LEU A 323 3.01 -7.42 -15.01
C LEU A 323 2.25 -6.33 -15.78
N ALA A 324 2.54 -5.07 -15.48
CA ALA A 324 1.95 -3.91 -16.10
C ALA A 324 2.99 -3.09 -16.89
N ASN A 325 2.51 -2.17 -17.71
CA ASN A 325 3.35 -1.13 -18.31
C ASN A 325 3.71 -0.10 -17.22
N LEU A 326 4.96 0.38 -17.20
CA LEU A 326 5.37 1.49 -16.33
C LEU A 326 4.92 2.86 -16.90
N GLU A 327 4.64 2.91 -18.20
CA GLU A 327 4.02 4.06 -18.86
C GLU A 327 2.48 3.97 -18.76
N ALA A 328 1.78 5.11 -18.78
CA ALA A 328 0.34 5.22 -18.49
C ALA A 328 -0.61 4.50 -19.47
N ALA A 329 -0.10 3.83 -20.51
CA ALA A 329 -0.88 3.06 -21.47
C ALA A 329 -0.85 1.56 -21.12
N GLY A 330 -1.99 1.01 -20.66
CA GLY A 330 -2.13 -0.43 -20.42
C GLY A 330 -1.94 -1.28 -21.68
N PHE A 331 -1.67 -2.57 -21.48
CA PHE A 331 -1.59 -3.54 -22.56
C PHE A 331 -2.99 -3.86 -23.12
N ALA A 332 -3.11 -3.99 -24.44
CA ALA A 332 -4.33 -4.45 -25.10
C ALA A 332 -3.97 -5.42 -26.23
N ALA A 333 -4.68 -6.55 -26.33
CA ALA A 333 -4.27 -7.70 -27.16
C ALA A 333 -3.95 -7.35 -28.63
N GLU A 334 -4.68 -6.39 -29.21
CA GLU A 334 -4.45 -5.86 -30.55
C GLU A 334 -3.34 -4.80 -30.59
N ALA A 335 -3.27 -3.92 -29.60
CA ALA A 335 -2.22 -2.90 -29.49
C ALA A 335 -0.82 -3.50 -29.31
N MET A 336 -0.70 -4.72 -28.75
CA MET A 336 0.59 -5.43 -28.62
C MET A 336 1.34 -5.57 -29.96
N LYS A 337 0.65 -5.50 -31.11
CA LYS A 337 1.24 -5.59 -32.46
C LYS A 337 2.01 -4.32 -32.86
N THR A 338 1.66 -3.16 -32.31
CA THR A 338 2.17 -1.84 -32.73
C THR A 338 2.76 -1.01 -31.60
N MET A 339 2.47 -1.31 -30.34
CA MET A 339 2.99 -0.58 -29.18
C MET A 339 4.44 -0.95 -28.83
N SER A 340 5.12 -0.03 -28.15
CA SER A 340 6.38 -0.25 -27.46
C SER A 340 6.43 0.59 -26.18
N THR A 341 7.16 0.14 -25.16
CA THR A 341 7.36 0.86 -23.89
C THR A 341 8.82 0.83 -23.44
N HIS A 342 9.26 1.81 -22.67
CA HIS A 342 10.60 1.86 -22.07
C HIS A 342 10.66 1.19 -20.69
N GLY A 343 9.51 0.80 -20.11
CA GLY A 343 9.46 0.25 -18.76
C GLY A 343 8.31 -0.73 -18.52
N LEU A 344 8.62 -1.77 -17.73
CA LEU A 344 7.68 -2.77 -17.22
C LEU A 344 7.75 -2.75 -15.70
N VAL A 345 6.63 -3.01 -15.04
CA VAL A 345 6.58 -3.21 -13.58
C VAL A 345 5.94 -4.56 -13.27
N PHE A 346 6.63 -5.37 -12.47
CA PHE A 346 6.08 -6.56 -11.84
C PHE A 346 5.61 -6.18 -10.43
N ILE A 347 4.41 -6.61 -10.02
CA ILE A 347 3.85 -6.33 -8.70
C ILE A 347 3.40 -7.63 -8.04
N LEU A 348 4.01 -7.95 -6.90
CA LEU A 348 3.59 -9.00 -5.97
C LEU A 348 2.76 -8.38 -4.83
N ASP A 349 1.58 -8.92 -4.57
CA ASP A 349 0.68 -8.48 -3.50
C ASP A 349 0.83 -9.41 -2.28
N VAL A 350 1.51 -8.96 -1.22
CA VAL A 350 2.04 -9.88 -0.18
C VAL A 350 0.94 -10.52 0.69
N PRO A 351 -0.15 -9.83 1.10
CA PRO A 351 -1.26 -10.47 1.81
C PRO A 351 -2.07 -11.45 0.96
N CYS A 352 -2.19 -11.18 -0.34
CA CYS A 352 -3.05 -11.95 -1.26
C CYS A 352 -2.43 -13.29 -1.71
N VAL A 353 -1.18 -13.58 -1.37
CA VAL A 353 -0.40 -14.66 -2.00
C VAL A 353 0.20 -15.61 -0.96
N SER A 354 -0.09 -16.91 -1.08
CA SER A 354 0.57 -17.91 -0.22
C SER A 354 2.02 -18.15 -0.66
N HIS A 355 2.90 -18.46 0.29
CA HIS A 355 4.33 -18.75 0.02
C HIS A 355 5.03 -17.63 -0.77
N GLY A 356 4.87 -16.38 -0.31
CA GLY A 356 5.30 -15.19 -1.04
C GLY A 356 6.80 -15.16 -1.37
N ASP A 357 7.63 -15.85 -0.58
CA ASP A 357 9.07 -16.03 -0.84
C ASP A 357 9.34 -16.78 -2.16
N ARG A 358 8.57 -17.84 -2.42
CA ARG A 358 8.67 -18.67 -3.62
C ARG A 358 8.08 -17.97 -4.84
N VAL A 359 7.00 -17.22 -4.64
CA VAL A 359 6.34 -16.46 -5.71
C VAL A 359 7.20 -15.27 -6.13
N PHE A 360 7.81 -14.56 -5.16
CA PHE A 360 8.80 -13.51 -5.42
C PHE A 360 10.00 -14.04 -6.22
N ALA A 361 10.51 -15.23 -5.89
CA ALA A 361 11.59 -15.86 -6.66
C ALA A 361 11.18 -16.15 -8.13
N GLN A 362 9.98 -16.71 -8.36
CA GLN A 362 9.47 -16.96 -9.72
C GLN A 362 9.27 -15.66 -10.52
N MET A 363 8.73 -14.61 -9.88
CA MET A 363 8.55 -13.28 -10.45
C MET A 363 9.91 -12.65 -10.83
N LEU A 364 10.90 -12.73 -9.95
CA LEU A 364 12.26 -12.26 -10.17
C LEU A 364 12.94 -12.99 -11.34
N ASP A 365 12.82 -14.31 -11.42
CA ASP A 365 13.39 -15.10 -12.52
C ASP A 365 12.73 -14.76 -13.86
N LEU A 366 11.43 -14.44 -13.88
CA LEU A 366 10.76 -13.94 -15.08
C LEU A 366 11.24 -12.53 -15.45
N ALA A 367 11.33 -11.61 -14.47
CA ALA A 367 11.83 -10.26 -14.69
C ALA A 367 13.25 -10.26 -15.27
N ARG A 368 14.15 -11.11 -14.75
CA ARG A 368 15.51 -11.33 -15.27
C ARG A 368 15.48 -11.76 -16.75
N ARG A 369 14.76 -12.83 -17.06
CA ARG A 369 14.60 -13.34 -18.45
C ARG A 369 14.00 -12.30 -19.40
N MET A 370 13.07 -11.46 -18.93
CA MET A 370 12.55 -10.35 -19.73
C MET A 370 13.62 -9.27 -19.96
N ALA A 371 14.37 -8.86 -18.94
CA ALA A 371 15.43 -7.87 -19.09
C ALA A 371 16.53 -8.34 -20.06
N ASP A 372 16.96 -9.61 -19.97
CA ASP A 372 17.95 -10.16 -20.89
C ASP A 372 17.43 -10.20 -22.34
N THR A 373 16.18 -10.65 -22.55
CA THR A 373 15.59 -10.80 -23.90
C THR A 373 15.20 -9.46 -24.55
N LEU A 374 14.92 -8.45 -23.73
CA LEU A 374 14.48 -7.11 -24.16
C LEU A 374 15.61 -6.05 -24.13
N ASN A 375 16.81 -6.40 -23.64
CA ASN A 375 17.94 -5.49 -23.37
C ASN A 375 17.64 -4.41 -22.31
N GLY A 376 16.92 -4.80 -21.25
CA GLY A 376 16.65 -3.96 -20.09
C GLY A 376 17.66 -4.09 -18.93
N VAL A 377 17.31 -3.49 -17.80
CA VAL A 377 17.94 -3.60 -16.47
C VAL A 377 16.82 -3.76 -15.43
N LEU A 378 17.00 -4.64 -14.43
CA LEU A 378 16.14 -4.67 -13.24
C LEU A 378 16.53 -3.51 -12.33
N VAL A 379 15.56 -2.67 -11.96
CA VAL A 379 15.78 -1.51 -11.11
C VAL A 379 14.74 -1.41 -9.98
N ASP A 380 15.13 -0.75 -8.89
CA ASP A 380 14.20 -0.32 -7.84
C ASP A 380 13.34 0.87 -8.32
N ASP A 381 12.47 1.38 -7.44
CA ASP A 381 11.61 2.53 -7.76
C ASP A 381 12.42 3.84 -7.93
N ASN A 382 13.63 3.91 -7.37
CA ASN A 382 14.60 4.99 -7.59
C ASN A 382 15.41 4.82 -8.89
N ARG A 383 15.07 3.82 -9.72
CA ARG A 383 15.77 3.44 -10.97
C ARG A 383 17.24 2.99 -10.78
N ARG A 384 17.62 2.57 -9.59
CA ARG A 384 18.94 2.01 -9.26
C ARG A 384 18.97 0.52 -9.60
N PRO A 385 20.02 -0.01 -10.25
CA PRO A 385 20.12 -1.44 -10.58
C PRO A 385 20.01 -2.37 -9.36
N LEU A 386 19.11 -3.35 -9.42
CA LEU A 386 18.91 -4.36 -8.37
C LEU A 386 20.00 -5.45 -8.44
N THR A 387 20.91 -5.46 -7.46
CA THR A 387 21.86 -6.56 -7.23
C THR A 387 21.25 -7.64 -6.31
N GLU A 388 21.83 -8.84 -6.29
CA GLU A 388 21.35 -9.94 -5.43
C GLU A 388 21.30 -9.56 -3.94
N SER A 389 22.30 -8.81 -3.46
CA SER A 389 22.36 -8.30 -2.07
C SER A 389 21.20 -7.37 -1.70
N MET A 390 20.57 -6.72 -2.68
CA MET A 390 19.39 -5.87 -2.48
C MET A 390 18.07 -6.67 -2.50
N LEU A 391 18.09 -7.96 -2.86
CA LEU A 391 16.89 -8.80 -3.01
C LEU A 391 16.59 -9.64 -1.76
N ASP A 392 17.59 -9.96 -0.94
CA ASP A 392 17.41 -10.67 0.34
C ASP A 392 16.73 -9.87 1.47
N PRO A 393 16.76 -8.52 1.52
CA PRO A 393 15.87 -7.73 2.36
C PRO A 393 14.39 -8.00 2.05
N PHE A 394 13.97 -7.90 0.78
CA PHE A 394 12.57 -8.12 0.37
C PHE A 394 12.08 -9.52 0.73
N ARG A 395 12.89 -10.56 0.48
CA ARG A 395 12.56 -11.96 0.86
C ARG A 395 12.26 -12.10 2.35
N ARG A 396 13.08 -11.49 3.22
CA ARG A 396 12.88 -11.50 4.69
C ARG A 396 11.65 -10.68 5.10
N GLN A 397 11.46 -9.53 4.46
CA GLN A 397 10.32 -8.64 4.69
C GLN A 397 8.98 -9.35 4.36
N ILE A 398 8.88 -10.03 3.23
CA ILE A 398 7.72 -10.88 2.86
C ILE A 398 7.40 -11.86 3.99
N GLY A 399 8.39 -12.65 4.43
CA GLY A 399 8.22 -13.63 5.50
C GLY A 399 7.75 -13.02 6.83
N GLN A 400 8.22 -11.81 7.16
CA GLN A 400 7.80 -11.08 8.36
C GLN A 400 6.34 -10.63 8.30
N TYR A 401 5.85 -10.10 7.17
CA TYR A 401 4.45 -9.70 7.05
C TYR A 401 3.49 -10.90 6.94
N GLN A 402 3.86 -11.95 6.20
CA GLN A 402 3.06 -13.18 6.16
C GLN A 402 3.01 -13.90 7.52
N SER A 403 4.05 -13.76 8.37
CA SER A 403 4.03 -14.25 9.75
C SER A 403 3.11 -13.43 10.66
N GLN A 404 3.07 -12.10 10.52
CA GLN A 404 2.15 -11.23 11.28
C GLN A 404 0.68 -11.51 10.92
N LEU A 405 0.40 -11.68 9.63
CA LEU A 405 -0.87 -12.13 9.08
C LEU A 405 -1.31 -13.48 9.67
N ALA A 406 -0.45 -14.50 9.62
CA ALA A 406 -0.72 -15.80 10.22
C ALA A 406 -0.95 -15.73 11.75
N ALA A 407 -0.20 -14.89 12.47
CA ALA A 407 -0.35 -14.69 13.92
C ALA A 407 -1.70 -14.05 14.32
N LYS A 408 -2.42 -13.41 13.39
CA LYS A 408 -3.80 -12.92 13.56
C LYS A 408 -4.87 -13.91 13.12
N GLY A 409 -4.50 -15.11 12.65
CA GLY A 409 -5.43 -16.07 12.06
C GLY A 409 -5.82 -15.74 10.60
N LEU A 410 -5.09 -14.83 9.95
CA LEU A 410 -5.35 -14.35 8.58
C LEU A 410 -4.20 -14.77 7.65
N PRO A 411 -3.94 -16.08 7.42
CA PRO A 411 -2.80 -16.54 6.63
C PRO A 411 -2.82 -15.96 5.21
N ALA A 412 -1.65 -15.51 4.73
CA ALA A 412 -1.51 -14.88 3.42
C ALA A 412 -1.89 -15.83 2.27
N GLY A 413 -2.67 -15.32 1.31
CA GLY A 413 -3.33 -16.13 0.27
C GLY A 413 -4.44 -17.06 0.77
N GLY A 414 -4.76 -17.03 2.08
CA GLY A 414 -5.93 -17.71 2.63
C GLY A 414 -7.23 -16.97 2.31
N PRO A 415 -8.39 -17.62 2.43
CA PRO A 415 -9.69 -17.07 2.04
C PRO A 415 -10.04 -15.77 2.78
N LEU A 416 -9.66 -15.62 4.05
CA LEU A 416 -9.88 -14.40 4.81
C LEU A 416 -9.01 -13.23 4.31
N ALA A 417 -7.73 -13.49 4.01
CA ALA A 417 -6.84 -12.47 3.48
C ALA A 417 -7.31 -11.99 2.09
N LEU A 418 -7.67 -12.92 1.19
CA LEU A 418 -8.23 -12.59 -0.11
C LEU A 418 -9.52 -11.73 0.01
N ARG A 419 -10.37 -11.99 1.00
CA ARG A 419 -11.59 -11.18 1.25
C ARG A 419 -11.33 -9.79 1.81
N LEU A 420 -10.16 -9.53 2.43
CA LEU A 420 -9.77 -8.22 2.97
C LEU A 420 -8.99 -7.36 1.96
N PHE A 421 -8.21 -8.00 1.08
CA PHE A 421 -7.20 -7.30 0.27
C PHE A 421 -7.43 -7.34 -1.25
N ALA A 422 -8.30 -8.18 -1.81
CA ALA A 422 -8.49 -8.31 -3.27
C ALA A 422 -9.20 -7.10 -3.95
#